data_AF-A0A2V9H9R1-F1
#
_entry.id   AF-A0A2V9H9R1-F1
#
_cell.length_a   1.000
_cell.length_b   1.000
_cell.length_c   1.000
_cell.angle_alpha   90.00
_cell.angle_beta   90.00
_cell.angle_gamma   90.00
#
_symmetry.space_group_name_H-M   'P 1'
#
loop_
_entity.id
_entity.type
_entity.pdbx_description
1 polymer ?
#
loop_
_entity_poly.entity_id
_entity_poly.type
_entity_poly.pdbx_seq_one_letter_code
_entity_poly.pdbx_strand_id
1 'polypeptide(L)' 'TFLHDPDRVIGIVSGRVTKAYPAAILSQHGLVEDQSPSGPIAITW' A
#
# COMPACT_ATOMS: atom_id res chain seq x y z
N THR A 1 14.17 -5.82 -5.84
CA THR A 1 13.50 -6.74 -6.78
C THR A 1 12.17 -6.14 -7.18
N PHE A 2 11.68 -6.37 -8.40
CA PHE A 2 10.36 -5.89 -8.85
C PHE A 2 9.25 -6.87 -8.43
N LEU A 3 7.98 -6.42 -8.49
CA LEU A 3 6.82 -7.29 -8.30
C LEU A 3 6.65 -8.25 -9.49
N HIS A 4 6.13 -9.44 -9.21
CA HIS A 4 5.74 -10.45 -10.19
C HIS A 4 4.24 -10.75 -10.06
N ASP A 5 3.65 -11.37 -11.09
CA ASP A 5 2.22 -11.71 -11.13
C ASP A 5 1.63 -12.37 -9.85
N PRO A 6 2.33 -13.29 -9.15
CA PRO A 6 1.80 -13.87 -7.91
C PRO A 6 1.93 -12.98 -6.67
N ASP A 7 2.71 -11.89 -6.74
CA ASP A 7 2.92 -11.01 -5.59
C ASP A 7 1.65 -10.27 -5.21
N ARG A 8 1.36 -10.21 -3.91
CA ARG A 8 0.16 -9.57 -3.39
C ARG A 8 0.39 -8.09 -3.13
N VAL A 9 -0.65 -7.31 -3.36
CA VAL A 9 -0.71 -5.89 -2.98
C VAL A 9 -1.97 -5.61 -2.15
N ILE A 10 -1.87 -4.65 -1.24
CA ILE A 10 -3.03 -4.03 -0.59
C ILE A 10 -3.40 -2.80 -1.41
N GLY A 11 -4.62 -2.79 -1.94
CA GLY A 11 -5.16 -1.65 -2.67
C GLY A 11 -5.98 -0.74 -1.76
N ILE A 12 -5.81 0.58 -1.89
CA ILE A 12 -6.69 1.58 -1.28
C ILE A 12 -7.34 2.40 -2.39
N VAL A 13 -8.67 2.53 -2.32
CA VAL A 13 -9.46 3.38 -3.20
C VAL A 13 -10.16 4.44 -2.36
N SER A 14 -9.86 5.71 -2.64
CA SER A 14 -10.51 6.86 -1.99
C SER A 14 -10.87 7.90 -3.05
N GLY A 15 -12.17 8.00 -3.34
CA GLY A 15 -12.69 8.86 -4.40
C GLY A 15 -12.09 8.51 -5.77
N ARG A 16 -11.33 9.44 -6.35
CA ARG A 16 -10.64 9.27 -7.64
C ARG A 16 -9.18 8.82 -7.51
N VAL A 17 -8.70 8.54 -6.31
CA VAL A 17 -7.32 8.10 -6.06
C VAL A 17 -7.29 6.62 -5.74
N THR A 18 -6.42 5.91 -6.46
CA THR A 18 -6.10 4.51 -6.22
C THR A 18 -4.61 4.39 -5.95
N LYS A 19 -4.25 3.66 -4.89
CA LYS A 19 -2.87 3.34 -4.52
C LYS A 19 -2.74 1.85 -4.21
N ALA A 20 -1.55 1.30 -4.41
CA ALA A 20 -1.25 -0.11 -4.14
C ALA A 20 0.06 -0.23 -3.38
N TYR A 21 0.07 -1.09 -2.37
CA TYR A 21 1.21 -1.29 -1.46
C TYR A 21 1.62 -2.77 -1.47
N PRO A 22 2.88 -3.12 -1.79
CA PRO A 22 3.34 -4.50 -1.76
C PRO A 22 3.18 -5.14 -0.37
N ALA A 23 2.48 -6.27 -0.30
CA ALA A 23 2.29 -7.00 0.95
C ALA A 23 3.62 -7.49 1.54
N ALA A 24 4.61 -7.80 0.69
CA ALA A 24 5.94 -8.20 1.14
C ALA A 24 6.68 -7.09 1.91
N ILE A 25 6.56 -5.83 1.46
CA ILE A 25 7.18 -4.68 2.13
C ILE A 25 6.48 -4.44 3.48
N LEU A 26 5.16 -4.52 3.50
CA LEU A 26 4.37 -4.38 4.74
C LEU A 26 4.64 -5.52 5.72
N SER A 27 4.77 -6.76 5.25
CA SER A 27 5.13 -7.90 6.11
C SER A 27 6.53 -7.79 6.70
N GLN A 28 7.44 -7.06 6.05
CA GLN A 28 8.80 -6.84 6.54
C GLN A 28 8.89 -5.64 7.51
N HIS A 29 8.24 -4.52 7.17
CA HIS A 29 8.37 -3.25 7.87
C HIS A 29 7.19 -2.91 8.79
N GLY A 30 6.08 -3.64 8.72
CA GLY A 30 4.88 -3.52 9.54
C GLY A 30 4.00 -2.29 9.26
N LEU A 31 4.58 -1.24 8.69
CA LEU A 31 3.92 0.05 8.48
C LEU A 31 4.44 0.72 7.20
N VAL A 32 3.52 1.29 6.43
CA VAL A 32 3.82 2.32 5.43
C VAL A 32 2.98 3.55 5.74
N GLU A 33 3.65 4.69 5.87
CA GLU A 33 3.02 6.01 5.98
C GLU A 33 3.02 6.69 4.61
N ASP A 34 1.87 7.23 4.21
CA ASP A 34 1.70 7.86 2.90
C ASP A 34 0.70 9.03 3.01
N GLN A 35 0.67 9.89 1.99
CA GLN A 35 -0.26 11.00 1.87
C GLN A 35 -1.36 10.66 0.85
N SER A 36 -2.61 10.83 1.28
CA SER A 36 -3.78 10.80 0.41
C SER A 36 -4.36 12.22 0.26
N PRO A 37 -5.19 12.51 -0.77
CA PRO A 37 -5.86 13.82 -0.86
C PRO A 37 -6.73 14.16 0.36
N SER A 38 -7.24 13.15 1.06
CA SER A 38 -8.04 13.29 2.28
C SER A 38 -7.22 13.44 3.56
N GLY A 39 -5.88 13.34 3.49
CA GLY A 39 -4.99 13.41 4.64
C GLY A 39 -4.00 12.25 4.73
N PRO A 40 -3.21 12.18 5.81
CA PRO A 40 -2.23 11.13 6.02
C PRO A 40 -2.92 9.76 6.21
N ILE A 41 -2.28 8.71 5.70
CA ILE A 41 -2.73 7.33 5.82
C ILE A 41 -1.59 6.44 6.32
N ALA A 42 -1.96 5.44 7.12
CA ALA A 42 -1.08 4.40 7.62
C ALA A 42 -1.62 3.03 7.16
N ILE A 43 -0.75 2.23 6.54
CA ILE A 43 -1.10 0.90 6.01
C ILE A 43 -0.32 -0.15 6.79
N THR A 44 -1.02 -1.20 7.24
CA THR A 44 -0.46 -2.31 8.01
C THR A 44 -0.94 -3.67 7.47
N TRP A 45 -0.33 -4.77 7.92
CA TRP A 45 -0.55 -6.13 7.42
C TRP A 45 -0.85 -7.12 8.55
#